data_AF-A0AAD8QJK4-F1
#
_entry.id   AF-A0AAD8QJK4-F1
#
_cell.length_a   1.000
_cell.length_b   1.000
_cell.length_c   1.000
_cell.angle_alpha   90.00
_cell.angle_beta   90.00
_cell.angle_gamma   90.00
#
_symmetry.space_group_name_H-M   'P 1'
#
loop_
_entity.id
_entity.type
_entity.pdbx_description
1 polymer ?
#
loop_
_entity_poly.entity_id
_entity_poly.type
_entity_poly.pdbx_seq_one_letter_code
_entity_poly.pdbx_strand_id
1 'polypeptide(L)'
;MAFSKPLFAVLLLAAALLMVVDAQQATDDSSSVMGGGQRSLLGETKIDCTSACEARCGRNWKNKMCNKMCNICCGKCNCVPSGTGQDTRGQCPCYANMVNSKNGKPKCP
;
A
#
# COMPACT_ATOMS: atom_id res chain seq x y z
N MET A 1 -60.65 19.73 6.97
CA MET A 1 -59.32 19.19 7.28
C MET A 1 -59.48 17.72 7.67
N ALA A 2 -59.24 16.80 6.75
CA ALA A 2 -59.28 15.37 7.03
C ALA A 2 -58.24 14.72 6.11
N PHE A 3 -56.97 14.82 6.51
CA PHE A 3 -55.90 14.15 5.80
C PHE A 3 -56.10 12.65 5.97
N SER A 4 -56.55 12.02 4.90
CA SER A 4 -56.87 10.60 4.82
C SER A 4 -55.75 9.76 5.45
N LYS A 5 -56.10 9.01 6.50
CA LYS A 5 -55.25 8.09 7.27
C LYS A 5 -54.34 7.17 6.43
N PRO A 6 -54.72 6.66 5.23
CA PRO A 6 -53.78 5.86 4.42
C PRO A 6 -52.66 6.67 3.78
N LEU A 7 -52.86 7.98 3.57
CA LEU A 7 -51.89 8.86 2.91
C LEU A 7 -50.67 9.12 3.82
N PHE A 8 -50.91 9.28 5.12
CA PHE A 8 -49.84 9.36 6.12
C PHE A 8 -49.10 8.03 6.30
N ALA A 9 -49.81 6.91 6.25
CA ALA A 9 -49.20 5.58 6.35
C ALA A 9 -48.29 5.27 5.15
N VAL A 10 -48.71 5.61 3.93
CA VAL A 10 -47.91 5.46 2.70
C VAL A 10 -46.71 6.41 2.72
N LEU A 11 -46.88 7.65 3.19
CA LEU A 11 -45.78 8.62 3.31
C LEU A 11 -44.72 8.14 4.33
N LEU A 12 -45.13 7.57 5.46
CA LEU A 12 -44.21 7.03 6.47
C LEU A 12 -43.51 5.75 6.00
N LEU A 13 -44.20 4.87 5.27
CA LEU A 13 -43.59 3.68 4.65
C LEU A 13 -42.57 4.06 3.56
N ALA A 14 -42.88 5.06 2.74
CA ALA A 14 -41.95 5.59 1.73
C ALA A 14 -40.73 6.28 2.36
N ALA A 15 -40.92 7.05 3.44
CA ALA A 15 -39.82 7.67 4.18
C ALA A 15 -38.90 6.62 4.86
N ALA A 16 -39.47 5.52 5.37
CA ALA A 16 -38.68 4.43 5.96
C ALA A 16 -37.80 3.70 4.93
N LEU A 17 -38.25 3.57 3.69
CA LEU A 17 -37.47 2.96 2.59
C LEU A 17 -36.28 3.83 2.16
N LEU A 18 -36.37 5.15 2.28
CA LEU A 18 -35.27 6.07 1.90
C LEU A 18 -34.10 6.07 2.90
N MET A 19 -34.28 5.54 4.12
CA MET A 19 -33.22 5.45 5.14
C MET A 19 -32.28 4.24 4.92
N VAL A 20 -32.57 3.35 3.97
CA VAL A 20 -31.72 2.18 3.64
C VAL A 20 -30.59 2.54 2.64
N VAL A 21 -30.50 3.82 2.22
CA VAL A 21 -29.54 4.29 1.19
C VAL A 21 -28.29 4.97 1.80
N ASP A 22 -27.94 4.70 3.06
CA ASP A 22 -26.63 5.11 3.60
C ASP A 22 -26.04 3.99 4.48
N ALA A 23 -25.63 2.90 3.82
CA ALA A 23 -24.71 1.93 4.40
C ALA A 23 -23.86 1.31 3.28
N GLN A 24 -22.63 1.82 3.19
CA GLN A 24 -21.40 1.11 2.82
C GLN A 24 -21.02 1.02 1.32
N GLN A 25 -20.22 2.03 0.97
CA GLN A 25 -18.86 1.90 0.40
C GLN A 25 -18.72 1.28 -0.99
N ALA A 26 -18.39 2.15 -1.95
CA ALA A 26 -17.56 1.78 -3.08
C ALA A 26 -16.26 1.15 -2.57
N THR A 27 -16.14 -0.17 -2.69
CA THR A 27 -14.84 -0.85 -2.73
C THR A 27 -14.40 -0.93 -4.19
N ASP A 28 -13.90 0.19 -4.72
CA ASP A 28 -12.83 0.10 -5.71
C ASP A 28 -11.53 -0.06 -4.92
N ASP A 29 -11.22 -1.30 -4.55
CA ASP A 29 -9.85 -1.77 -4.29
C ASP A 29 -9.88 -3.27 -4.02
N SER A 30 -9.76 -4.06 -5.09
CA SER A 30 -9.25 -5.43 -4.96
C SER A 30 -7.77 -5.38 -4.61
N SER A 31 -7.47 -5.08 -3.35
CA SER A 31 -6.14 -5.29 -2.76
C SER A 31 -6.19 -6.53 -1.90
N SER A 32 -5.82 -7.70 -2.44
CA SER A 32 -5.35 -8.83 -1.63
C SER A 32 -4.69 -9.93 -2.47
N VAL A 33 -3.39 -9.74 -2.78
CA VAL A 33 -2.48 -10.88 -2.74
C VAL A 33 -1.36 -10.54 -1.76
N MET A 34 -1.61 -10.99 -0.53
CA MET A 34 -0.67 -11.46 0.49
C MET A 34 0.79 -11.00 0.36
N GLY A 35 1.22 -10.22 1.35
CA GLY A 35 2.60 -10.24 1.81
C GLY A 35 2.99 -11.69 2.17
N GLY A 36 3.74 -12.31 1.28
CA GLY A 36 4.28 -13.64 1.46
C GLY A 36 5.34 -13.83 0.39
N GLY A 37 6.60 -13.94 0.81
CA GLY A 37 7.74 -14.10 -0.09
C GLY A 37 7.56 -15.30 -1.00
N GLN A 38 7.12 -15.05 -2.24
CA GLN A 38 7.17 -16.02 -3.31
C GLN A 38 8.59 -16.02 -3.86
N ARG A 39 9.44 -16.82 -3.24
CA ARG A 39 10.67 -17.32 -3.83
C ARG A 39 10.29 -18.32 -4.94
N SER A 40 9.86 -17.82 -6.08
CA SER A 40 9.75 -18.62 -7.30
C SER A 40 11.15 -18.95 -7.79
N LEU A 41 11.51 -20.23 -7.77
CA LEU A 41 12.87 -20.72 -8.06
C LEU A 41 13.23 -20.71 -9.55
N LEU A 42 12.32 -20.39 -10.47
CA LEU A 42 12.59 -20.29 -11.89
C LEU A 42 11.63 -19.27 -12.52
N GLY A 43 12.07 -18.01 -12.56
CA GLY A 43 11.36 -16.93 -13.20
C GLY A 43 12.01 -15.63 -12.80
N GLU A 44 12.56 -14.92 -13.77
CA GLU A 44 12.98 -13.52 -13.65
C GLU A 44 11.73 -12.67 -13.33
N THR A 45 11.23 -12.77 -12.10
CA THR A 45 10.16 -11.91 -11.61
C THR A 45 10.82 -10.58 -11.29
N LYS A 46 10.93 -9.76 -12.34
CA LYS A 46 11.38 -8.38 -12.23
C LYS A 46 10.48 -7.67 -11.22
N ILE A 47 11.01 -7.41 -10.02
CA ILE A 47 10.31 -6.64 -8.99
C ILE A 47 9.97 -5.27 -9.56
N ASP A 48 8.75 -4.80 -9.28
CA ASP A 48 8.44 -3.40 -9.50
C ASP A 48 9.08 -2.56 -8.39
N CYS A 49 10.26 -2.02 -8.69
CA CYS A 49 11.00 -1.17 -7.79
C CYS A 49 10.21 0.10 -7.40
N THR A 50 9.35 0.60 -8.29
CA THR A 50 8.64 1.86 -8.03
C THR A 50 7.65 1.69 -6.90
N SER A 51 6.70 0.76 -7.02
CA SER A 51 5.71 0.48 -5.98
C SER A 51 6.35 -0.04 -4.69
N ALA A 52 7.34 -0.93 -4.77
CA ALA A 52 8.02 -1.45 -3.59
C ALA A 52 8.77 -0.35 -2.80
N CYS A 53 9.41 0.59 -3.51
CA CYS A 53 10.09 1.71 -2.89
C CYS A 53 9.12 2.74 -2.30
N GLU A 54 7.96 2.95 -2.91
CA GLU A 54 6.91 3.80 -2.33
C GLU A 54 6.41 3.24 -1.01
N ALA A 55 6.16 1.93 -0.93
CA ALA A 55 5.80 1.25 0.31
C ALA A 55 6.91 1.40 1.38
N ARG A 56 8.17 1.16 0.99
CA ARG A 56 9.34 1.33 1.88
C ARG A 56 9.47 2.73 2.46
N CYS A 57 9.28 3.72 1.61
CA CYS A 57 9.53 5.09 1.95
C CYS A 57 8.31 5.79 2.52
N GLY A 58 7.11 5.20 2.52
CA GLY A 58 5.86 5.88 2.87
C GLY A 58 5.81 6.58 4.25
N ARG A 59 6.70 6.20 5.19
CA ARG A 59 6.83 6.86 6.51
C ARG A 59 8.07 7.77 6.63
N ASN A 60 8.82 7.97 5.56
CA ASN A 60 10.02 8.78 5.55
C ASN A 60 9.69 10.25 5.24
N TRP A 61 10.17 11.16 6.09
CA TRP A 61 9.96 12.60 5.94
C TRP A 61 10.48 13.18 4.60
N LYS A 62 11.45 12.51 3.96
CA LYS A 62 12.03 12.86 2.65
C LYS A 62 11.65 11.83 1.57
N ASN A 63 10.36 11.59 1.36
CA ASN A 63 9.84 10.58 0.43
C ASN A 63 10.55 10.56 -0.93
N LYS A 64 10.66 11.70 -1.62
CA LYS A 64 11.31 11.79 -2.94
C LYS A 64 12.76 11.30 -2.95
N MET A 65 13.54 11.69 -1.94
CA MET A 65 14.95 11.29 -1.84
C MET A 65 15.08 9.81 -1.44
N CYS A 66 14.22 9.33 -0.54
CA CYS A 66 14.17 7.92 -0.16
C CYS A 66 13.83 7.06 -1.37
N ASN A 67 12.78 7.39 -2.13
CA ASN A 67 12.39 6.67 -3.33
C ASN A 67 13.53 6.63 -4.35
N LYS A 68 14.23 7.74 -4.56
CA LYS A 68 15.39 7.79 -5.48
C LYS A 68 16.49 6.82 -5.05
N MET A 69 16.88 6.82 -3.78
CA MET A 69 17.93 5.94 -3.27
C MET A 69 17.49 4.48 -3.24
N CYS A 70 16.25 4.21 -2.84
CA CYS A 70 15.66 2.89 -2.87
C CYS A 70 15.66 2.31 -4.29
N ASN A 71 15.24 3.08 -5.30
CA ASN A 71 15.21 2.61 -6.69
C ASN A 71 16.61 2.26 -7.23
N ILE A 72 17.64 3.03 -6.87
CA ILE A 72 19.04 2.71 -7.23
C ILE A 72 19.46 1.37 -6.60
N CYS A 73 19.10 1.17 -5.33
CA CYS A 73 19.40 -0.07 -4.62
C CYS A 73 18.61 -1.27 -5.15
N CYS A 74 17.32 -1.05 -5.45
CA CYS A 74 16.44 -2.05 -6.03
C CYS A 74 16.92 -2.47 -7.42
N GLY A 75 17.27 -1.54 -8.31
CA GLY A 75 17.75 -1.89 -9.65
C GLY A 75 19.06 -2.68 -9.64
N LYS A 76 19.85 -2.60 -8.56
CA LYS A 76 21.07 -3.40 -8.41
C LYS A 76 20.82 -4.77 -7.78
N CYS A 77 19.91 -4.84 -6.79
CA CYS A 77 19.70 -6.03 -5.99
C CYS A 77 18.43 -6.82 -6.33
N ASN A 78 17.58 -6.27 -7.19
CA ASN A 78 16.24 -6.76 -7.52
C ASN A 78 15.43 -7.20 -6.28
N CYS A 79 15.63 -6.49 -5.16
CA CYS A 79 15.06 -6.82 -3.87
C CYS A 79 14.84 -5.52 -3.09
N VAL A 80 13.62 -5.36 -2.58
CA VAL A 80 13.24 -4.31 -1.66
C VAL A 80 12.64 -5.02 -0.45
N PRO A 81 13.17 -4.82 0.77
CA PRO A 81 12.67 -5.59 1.90
C PRO A 81 11.22 -5.15 2.24
N SER A 82 10.51 -5.80 3.17
CA SER A 82 9.13 -5.41 3.57
C SER A 82 9.03 -4.41 4.73
N GLY A 83 8.11 -3.43 4.72
CA GLY A 83 7.98 -2.43 5.79
C GLY A 83 8.83 -1.17 5.58
N THR A 84 8.87 -0.25 6.55
CA THR A 84 9.49 1.09 6.38
C THR A 84 10.73 1.34 7.23
N GLY A 85 11.16 0.36 8.03
CA GLY A 85 12.23 0.48 9.02
C GLY A 85 13.53 -0.25 8.64
N GLN A 86 14.56 -0.04 9.47
CA GLN A 86 15.87 -0.70 9.34
C GLN A 86 15.87 -2.16 9.77
N ASP A 87 14.96 -2.54 10.67
CA ASP A 87 14.75 -3.88 11.23
C ASP A 87 14.61 -4.97 10.16
N THR A 88 13.91 -4.64 9.08
CA THR A 88 13.57 -5.57 7.99
C THR A 88 14.62 -5.64 6.89
N ARG A 89 15.68 -4.83 6.95
CA ARG A 89 16.71 -4.78 5.88
C ARG A 89 17.42 -6.12 5.68
N GLY A 90 17.52 -6.94 6.72
CA GLY A 90 18.11 -8.29 6.65
C GLY A 90 17.40 -9.25 5.69
N GLN A 91 16.16 -8.96 5.29
CA GLN A 91 15.44 -9.74 4.28
C GLN A 91 16.11 -9.67 2.89
N CYS A 92 16.81 -8.57 2.59
CA CYS A 92 17.54 -8.36 1.34
C CYS A 92 19.02 -8.06 1.63
N PRO A 93 19.90 -9.08 1.73
CA PRO A 93 21.31 -8.90 2.09
C PRO A 93 22.08 -7.93 1.17
N CYS A 94 21.84 -8.00 -0.14
CA CYS A 94 22.46 -7.08 -1.11
C CYS A 94 22.07 -5.61 -0.85
N TYR A 95 20.79 -5.36 -0.52
CA TYR A 95 20.27 -4.04 -0.19
C TYR A 95 20.81 -3.53 1.16
N ALA A 96 20.92 -4.42 2.15
CA ALA A 96 21.45 -4.09 3.48
C ALA A 96 22.94 -3.76 3.46
N ASN A 97 23.73 -4.51 2.69
CA ASN A 97 25.19 -4.39 2.65
C ASN A 97 25.70 -3.27 1.74
N MET A 98 24.81 -2.60 1.00
CA MET A 98 25.21 -1.47 0.15
C MET A 98 25.59 -0.26 0.99
N VAL A 99 26.87 0.12 0.90
CA VAL A 99 27.44 1.30 1.55
C VAL A 99 27.83 2.36 0.53
N ASN A 100 27.84 3.61 0.97
CA ASN A 100 28.31 4.72 0.16
C ASN A 100 29.84 4.82 0.26
N SER A 101 30.52 4.73 -0.87
CA SER A 101 31.99 4.72 -0.95
C SER A 101 32.67 5.94 -0.32
N LYS A 102 31.95 7.07 -0.18
CA LYS A 102 32.53 8.31 0.37
C LYS A 102 32.55 8.36 1.89
N ASN A 103 31.60 7.72 2.57
CA ASN A 103 31.41 7.90 4.02
C ASN A 103 31.15 6.59 4.79
N GLY A 104 31.14 5.44 4.11
CA GLY A 104 30.94 4.12 4.72
C GLY A 104 29.53 3.88 5.29
N LYS A 105 28.61 4.85 5.17
CA LYS A 105 27.24 4.72 5.69
C LYS A 105 26.38 3.86 4.76
N PRO A 106 25.32 3.22 5.27
CA PRO A 106 24.34 2.53 4.44
C PRO A 106 23.83 3.46 3.33
N LYS A 107 23.97 3.02 2.09
CA LYS A 107 23.55 3.78 0.91
C LYS A 107 22.03 3.75 0.74
N CYS A 108 21.43 2.61 0.99
CA CYS A 108 20.00 2.39 0.82
C CYS A 108 19.23 2.90 2.05
N PRO A 109 17.98 3.38 1.88
CA PRO A 109 17.13 3.76 3.00
C PRO A 109 16.77 2.56 3.88
#